data_AF-A0A962DZY7-F1
#
_entry.id   AF-A0A962DZY7-F1
#
_cell.length_a   1.000
_cell.length_b   1.000
_cell.length_c   1.000
_cell.angle_alpha   90.00
_cell.angle_beta   90.00
_cell.angle_gamma   90.00
#
_symmetry.space_group_name_H-M   'P 1'
#
loop_
_entity.id
_entity.type
_entity.pdbx_description
1 polymer ?
#
loop_
_entity_poly.entity_id
_entity_poly.type
_entity_poly.pdbx_seq_one_letter_code
_entity_poly.pdbx_strand_id
1 'polypeptide(L)'
;AKRLDGFAEQLDQLRRRLAASDTEGGYVSGEEQLRERYGNYYGEITGYDGKPTQTQFERHRQLQAELASSQVDAEKLLGEPLATLNGVLEAAGQEPLKPLNRSEWEAEQQTGSSGASPRAVQRSLWTWAFGLGRQH
;
A
#
# COMPACT_ATOMS: atom_id res chain seq x y z
N ALA A 1 0.69 9.65 -23.95
CA ALA A 1 0.32 10.54 -22.82
C ALA A 1 -0.98 10.07 -22.18
N LYS A 2 -2.16 10.49 -22.66
CA LYS A 2 -3.46 10.30 -21.97
C LYS A 2 -3.80 8.90 -21.39
N ARG A 3 -3.38 7.80 -22.02
CA ARG A 3 -3.57 6.43 -21.47
C ARG A 3 -2.65 6.12 -20.28
N LEU A 4 -1.39 6.56 -20.34
CA LEU A 4 -0.45 6.44 -19.23
C LEU A 4 -0.93 7.29 -18.05
N ASP A 5 -1.38 8.51 -18.34
CA ASP A 5 -1.88 9.44 -17.31
C ASP A 5 -3.11 8.85 -16.60
N GLY A 6 -4.08 8.32 -17.35
CA GLY A 6 -5.26 7.66 -16.77
C GLY A 6 -4.93 6.40 -15.96
N PHE A 7 -3.94 5.61 -16.40
CA PHE A 7 -3.48 4.45 -15.64
C PHE A 7 -2.78 4.86 -14.34
N ALA A 8 -1.96 5.91 -14.39
CA ALA A 8 -1.31 6.49 -13.21
C ALA A 8 -2.33 7.04 -12.21
N GLU A 9 -3.38 7.72 -12.69
CA GLU A 9 -4.48 8.21 -11.85
C GLU A 9 -5.22 7.06 -11.14
N GLN A 10 -5.49 5.95 -11.84
CA GLN A 10 -6.13 4.78 -11.25
C GLN A 10 -5.27 4.12 -10.16
N LEU A 11 -3.97 4.00 -10.41
CA LEU A 11 -3.02 3.51 -9.40
C LEU A 11 -2.92 4.46 -8.20
N ASP A 12 -2.92 5.77 -8.43
CA ASP A 12 -2.88 6.76 -7.35
C ASP A 12 -4.16 6.71 -6.49
N GLN A 13 -5.33 6.56 -7.10
CA GLN A 13 -6.59 6.37 -6.38
C GLN A 13 -6.58 5.11 -5.51
N LEU A 14 -6.07 3.99 -6.03
CA LEU A 14 -5.91 2.76 -5.26
C LEU A 14 -4.92 2.94 -4.10
N ARG A 15 -3.76 3.53 -4.37
CA ARG A 15 -2.74 3.84 -3.34
C ARG A 15 -3.31 4.72 -2.24
N ARG A 16 -4.09 5.75 -2.61
CA ARG A 16 -4.73 6.65 -1.66
C ARG A 16 -5.60 5.85 -0.71
N ARG A 17 -6.61 5.14 -1.21
CA ARG A 17 -7.52 4.29 -0.41
C ARG A 17 -6.79 3.40 0.60
N LEU A 18 -5.68 2.77 0.18
CA LEU A 18 -4.93 1.85 1.03
C LEU A 18 -4.12 2.54 2.13
N ALA A 19 -3.27 3.51 1.76
CA ALA A 19 -2.14 3.88 2.62
C ALA A 19 -1.68 5.33 2.54
N ALA A 20 -2.22 6.17 1.65
CA ALA A 20 -1.61 7.48 1.46
C ALA A 20 -1.87 8.43 2.64
N SER A 21 -0.86 8.57 3.49
CA SER A 21 -0.49 9.83 4.10
C SER A 21 0.79 10.32 3.42
N ASP A 22 0.63 11.17 2.40
CA ASP A 22 1.64 12.15 2.02
C ASP A 22 0.92 13.31 1.36
N THR A 23 0.90 14.41 2.11
CA THR A 23 0.28 15.66 1.75
C THR A 23 1.41 16.58 1.36
N GLU A 24 1.54 16.84 0.06
CA GLU A 24 2.32 17.97 -0.41
C GLU A 24 1.59 19.23 0.10
N GLY A 25 1.97 19.70 1.31
CA GLY A 25 1.36 20.85 1.98
C GLY A 25 0.73 20.60 3.37
N GLY A 26 0.90 19.44 4.01
CA GLY A 26 0.48 19.24 5.41
C GLY A 26 -1.03 19.17 5.65
N TYR A 27 -1.85 19.18 4.59
CA TYR A 27 -3.29 18.99 4.66
C TYR A 27 -3.64 17.51 4.74
N VAL A 28 -3.51 16.91 5.93
CA VAL A 28 -4.06 15.58 6.19
C VAL A 28 -5.53 15.60 5.74
N SER A 29 -5.84 14.87 4.67
CA SER A 29 -7.21 14.53 4.32
C SER A 29 -7.88 14.03 5.58
N GLY A 30 -8.98 14.64 6.01
CA GLY A 30 -9.68 14.21 7.23
C GLY A 30 -10.29 12.80 7.13
N GLU A 31 -10.15 12.12 5.99
CA GLU A 31 -10.51 10.71 5.82
C GLU A 31 -9.36 9.80 6.28
N GLU A 32 -9.63 8.91 7.23
CA GLU A 32 -8.69 7.87 7.66
C GLU A 32 -8.54 6.81 6.56
N GLN A 33 -7.30 6.52 6.15
CA GLN A 33 -7.03 5.47 5.16
C GLN A 33 -7.12 4.08 5.78
N LEU A 34 -7.25 3.04 4.94
CA LEU A 34 -7.42 1.66 5.39
C LEU A 34 -6.30 1.23 6.37
N ARG A 35 -5.04 1.59 6.09
CA ARG A 35 -3.90 1.34 6.98
C ARG A 35 -4.07 1.94 8.37
N GLU A 36 -4.57 3.16 8.46
CA GLU A 36 -4.78 3.88 9.72
C GLU A 36 -5.94 3.28 10.50
N ARG A 37 -7.05 2.98 9.83
CA ARG A 37 -8.21 2.30 10.44
C ARG A 37 -7.86 0.92 10.99
N TYR A 38 -6.99 0.17 10.31
CA TYR A 38 -6.44 -1.08 10.82
C TYR A 38 -5.54 -0.84 12.05
N GLY A 39 -4.68 0.18 12.02
CA GLY A 39 -3.86 0.58 13.17
C GLY A 39 -4.71 0.91 14.41
N ASN A 40 -5.76 1.71 14.22
CA ASN A 40 -6.72 2.08 15.26
C ASN A 40 -7.43 0.83 15.83
N TYR A 41 -7.88 -0.08 14.96
CA TYR A 41 -8.48 -1.35 15.38
C TYR A 41 -7.53 -2.23 16.20
N TYR A 42 -6.26 -2.34 15.80
CA TYR A 42 -5.26 -3.06 16.59
C TYR A 42 -5.00 -2.42 17.96
N GLY A 43 -4.99 -1.08 18.04
CA GLY A 43 -4.90 -0.36 19.31
C GLY A 43 -6.09 -0.63 20.23
N GLU A 44 -7.31 -0.63 19.68
CA GLU A 44 -8.54 -0.90 20.42
C GLU A 44 -8.61 -2.31 21.01
N ILE A 45 -8.09 -3.32 20.29
CA ILE A 45 -8.05 -4.70 20.81
C ILE A 45 -6.98 -4.84 21.89
N THR A 46 -5.78 -4.29 21.65
CA THR A 46 -4.65 -4.47 22.58
C THR A 46 -4.85 -3.75 23.91
N GLY A 47 -5.69 -2.71 23.96
CA GLY A 47 -6.08 -2.03 25.19
C GLY A 47 -7.25 -2.65 25.97
N TYR A 48 -7.83 -3.77 25.52
CA TYR A 48 -9.02 -4.37 26.12
C TYR A 48 -8.74 -5.77 26.68
N ASP A 49 -8.78 -5.92 28.01
CA ASP A 49 -8.54 -7.19 28.74
C ASP A 49 -9.71 -8.20 28.66
N GLY A 50 -10.79 -7.88 27.94
CA GLY A 50 -11.99 -8.71 27.80
C GLY A 50 -12.13 -9.38 26.43
N LYS A 51 -13.12 -10.28 26.28
CA LYS A 51 -13.50 -10.81 24.96
C LYS A 51 -13.95 -9.67 24.04
N PRO A 52 -13.50 -9.61 22.76
CA PRO A 52 -13.94 -8.59 21.82
C PRO A 52 -15.47 -8.51 21.73
N THR A 53 -15.99 -7.28 21.69
CA THR A 53 -17.42 -7.01 21.49
C THR A 53 -17.86 -7.39 20.07
N GLN A 54 -19.16 -7.61 19.88
CA GLN A 54 -19.72 -7.87 18.55
C GLN A 54 -19.41 -6.75 17.55
N THR A 55 -19.43 -5.49 18.01
CA THR A 55 -19.07 -4.31 17.21
C THR A 55 -17.62 -4.36 16.73
N GLN A 56 -16.68 -4.78 17.58
CA GLN A 56 -15.28 -4.95 17.17
C GLN A 56 -15.14 -6.03 16.09
N PHE A 57 -15.91 -7.12 16.19
CA PHE A 57 -15.89 -8.19 15.19
C PHE A 57 -16.49 -7.76 13.85
N GLU A 58 -17.57 -6.98 13.88
CA GLU A 58 -18.17 -6.39 12.67
C GLU A 58 -17.21 -5.42 11.99
N ARG A 59 -16.53 -4.56 12.76
CA ARG A 59 -15.49 -3.66 12.26
C ARG A 59 -14.34 -4.43 11.60
N HIS A 60 -13.89 -5.53 12.20
CA HIS A 60 -12.87 -6.39 11.59
C HIS A 60 -13.30 -6.97 10.25
N ARG A 61 -14.52 -7.52 10.17
CA ARG A 61 -15.06 -8.08 8.92
C ARG A 61 -15.14 -7.01 7.83
N GLN A 62 -15.57 -5.80 8.18
CA GLN A 62 -15.63 -4.68 7.25
C GLN A 62 -14.23 -4.35 6.72
N LEU A 63 -13.25 -4.18 7.61
CA LEU A 63 -11.87 -3.88 7.22
C LEU A 63 -11.28 -4.96 6.31
N GLN A 64 -11.54 -6.24 6.60
CA GLN A 64 -11.13 -7.36 5.75
C GLN A 64 -11.78 -7.32 4.37
N ALA A 65 -13.07 -7.02 4.29
CA ALA A 65 -13.77 -6.90 3.02
C ALA A 65 -13.22 -5.75 2.17
N GLU A 66 -12.91 -4.60 2.79
CA GLU A 66 -12.31 -3.46 2.10
C GLU A 66 -10.90 -3.79 1.57
N LEU A 67 -10.07 -4.47 2.36
CA LEU A 67 -8.76 -4.94 1.92
C LEU A 67 -8.86 -5.92 0.74
N ALA A 68 -9.77 -6.89 0.83
CA ALA A 68 -10.01 -7.85 -0.24
C ALA A 68 -10.49 -7.18 -1.53
N SER A 69 -11.38 -6.18 -1.42
CA SER A 69 -11.84 -5.41 -2.58
C SER A 69 -10.70 -4.62 -3.24
N SER A 70 -9.81 -4.04 -2.44
CA SER A 70 -8.64 -3.30 -2.93
C SER A 70 -7.64 -4.23 -3.63
N GLN A 71 -7.48 -5.47 -3.14
CA GLN A 71 -6.66 -6.49 -3.79
C GLN A 71 -7.24 -6.87 -5.17
N VAL A 72 -8.55 -7.09 -5.25
CA VAL A 72 -9.22 -7.37 -6.53
C VAL A 72 -9.09 -6.19 -7.51
N ASP A 73 -9.20 -4.96 -7.03
CA ASP A 73 -8.99 -3.76 -7.86
C ASP A 73 -7.55 -3.70 -8.39
N ALA A 74 -6.55 -4.02 -7.56
CA ALA A 74 -5.15 -4.10 -7.97
C ALA A 74 -4.95 -5.13 -9.08
N GLU A 75 -5.49 -6.35 -8.90
CA GLU A 75 -5.38 -7.43 -9.88
C GLU A 75 -6.02 -7.05 -11.22
N LYS A 76 -7.18 -6.38 -11.19
CA LYS A 76 -7.84 -5.88 -12.41
C LYS A 76 -6.99 -4.85 -13.14
N LEU A 77 -6.33 -3.93 -12.43
CA LEU A 77 -5.47 -2.92 -13.05
C LEU A 77 -4.19 -3.55 -13.62
N LEU A 78 -3.60 -4.48 -12.90
CA LEU A 78 -2.32 -5.13 -13.27
C LEU A 78 -2.47 -6.25 -14.30
N GLY A 79 -3.70 -6.64 -14.65
CA GLY A 79 -4.01 -7.60 -15.70
C GLY A 79 -4.03 -6.98 -17.10
N GLU A 80 -5.15 -7.15 -17.81
CA GLU A 80 -5.36 -6.69 -19.18
C GLU A 80 -5.04 -5.19 -19.43
N PRO A 81 -5.40 -4.25 -18.53
CA PRO A 81 -5.09 -2.83 -18.75
C PRO A 81 -3.59 -2.57 -18.85
N LEU A 82 -2.79 -3.18 -17.97
CA LEU A 82 -1.33 -3.08 -17.99
C LEU A 82 -0.73 -3.75 -19.23
N ALA A 83 -1.22 -4.93 -19.61
CA ALA A 83 -0.78 -5.62 -20.81
C ALA A 83 -1.03 -4.77 -22.08
N THR A 84 -2.23 -4.17 -22.17
CA THR A 84 -2.59 -3.26 -23.26
C THR A 84 -1.68 -2.03 -23.29
N LEU A 85 -1.37 -1.46 -22.13
CA LEU A 85 -0.48 -0.30 -22.01
C LEU A 85 0.95 -0.64 -22.45
N ASN A 86 1.45 -1.81 -22.05
CA ASN A 86 2.78 -2.31 -22.45
C ASN A 86 2.88 -2.50 -23.96
N GLY A 87 1.85 -3.04 -24.62
CA GLY A 87 1.84 -3.13 -26.09
C GLY A 87 1.93 -1.77 -26.79
N VAL A 88 1.35 -0.71 -26.20
CA VAL A 88 1.48 0.66 -26.71
C VAL A 88 2.88 1.23 -26.48
N LEU A 89 3.49 0.95 -25.32
CA LEU A 89 4.86 1.37 -25.00
C LEU A 89 5.87 0.72 -25.94
N GLU A 90 5.76 -0.59 -26.16
CA GLU A 90 6.65 -1.34 -27.05
C GLU A 90 6.52 -0.84 -28.50
N ALA A 91 5.30 -0.59 -28.99
CA ALA A 91 5.08 -0.01 -30.31
C ALA A 91 5.69 1.40 -30.45
N ALA A 92 5.86 2.11 -29.34
CA ALA A 92 6.54 3.40 -29.28
C ALA A 92 8.06 3.30 -29.00
N GLY A 93 8.62 2.08 -28.98
CA GLY A 93 10.03 1.82 -28.69
C GLY A 93 10.43 2.07 -27.23
N GLN A 94 9.46 2.09 -26.31
CA GLN A 94 9.67 2.27 -24.88
C GLN A 94 9.70 0.92 -24.15
N GLU A 95 10.33 0.88 -22.98
CA GLU A 95 10.37 -0.32 -22.15
C GLU A 95 9.00 -0.60 -21.49
N PRO A 96 8.56 -1.87 -21.44
CA PRO A 96 7.34 -2.26 -20.72
C PRO A 96 7.43 -2.00 -19.22
N LEU A 97 6.30 -1.63 -18.63
CA LEU A 97 6.15 -1.53 -17.19
C LEU A 97 6.01 -2.91 -16.57
N LYS A 98 6.74 -3.16 -15.48
CA LYS A 98 6.69 -4.41 -14.71
C LYS A 98 6.27 -4.10 -13.27
N PRO A 99 5.22 -4.75 -12.74
CA PRO A 99 4.87 -4.63 -11.33
C PRO A 99 5.95 -5.33 -10.50
N LEU A 100 6.50 -4.61 -9.51
CA LEU A 100 7.43 -5.18 -8.54
C LEU A 100 6.68 -6.14 -7.61
N ASN A 101 7.17 -7.37 -7.50
CA ASN A 101 6.68 -8.25 -6.44
C ASN A 101 7.32 -7.89 -5.09
N ARG A 102 6.76 -8.44 -4.01
CA ARG A 102 7.22 -8.11 -2.66
C ARG A 102 8.71 -8.41 -2.43
N SER A 103 9.20 -9.54 -2.94
CA SER A 103 10.58 -9.96 -2.77
C SER A 103 11.56 -9.07 -3.54
N GLU A 104 11.18 -8.66 -4.75
CA GLU A 104 11.97 -7.72 -5.57
C GLU A 104 12.06 -6.35 -4.91
N TRP A 105 10.93 -5.83 -4.42
CA TRP A 105 10.90 -4.57 -3.69
C TRP A 105 11.78 -4.63 -2.43
N GLU A 106 11.73 -5.72 -1.66
CA GLU A 106 12.59 -5.87 -0.47
C GLU A 106 14.08 -5.92 -0.82
N ALA A 107 14.46 -6.57 -1.92
CA ALA A 107 15.84 -6.62 -2.39
C ALA A 107 16.34 -5.26 -2.88
N GLU A 108 15.51 -4.48 -3.59
CA GLU A 108 15.82 -3.10 -3.98
C GLU A 108 16.02 -2.20 -2.76
N GLN A 109 15.20 -2.37 -1.71
CA GLN A 109 15.33 -1.58 -0.48
C GLN A 109 16.58 -1.92 0.32
N GLN A 110 17.09 -3.16 0.24
CA GLN A 110 18.33 -3.58 0.91
C GLN A 110 19.58 -3.11 0.17
N THR A 111 19.54 -3.07 -1.17
CA THR A 111 20.67 -2.63 -2.01
C THR A 111 20.86 -1.10 -2.01
N GLY A 112 19.84 -0.32 -1.64
CA GLY A 112 19.91 1.13 -1.45
C GLY A 112 20.45 1.62 -0.10
N SER A 113 20.91 0.74 0.80
CA SER A 113 21.31 1.09 2.18
C SER A 113 22.74 1.64 2.33
N SER A 114 23.28 2.37 1.34
CA SER A 114 24.53 3.12 1.50
C SER A 114 24.50 4.42 0.70
N GLY A 115 24.18 5.53 1.37
CA GLY A 115 24.33 6.88 0.80
C GLY A 115 23.24 7.86 1.22
N ALA A 116 23.57 8.77 2.14
CA ALA A 116 22.70 9.85 2.57
C ALA A 116 22.54 10.95 1.49
N SER A 117 21.29 11.27 1.11
CA SER A 117 20.80 12.63 0.75
C SER A 117 19.28 12.63 0.43
N PRO A 118 18.56 13.77 0.42
CA PRO A 118 17.61 14.10 1.47
C PRO A 118 16.14 13.96 1.02
N ARG A 119 15.52 12.83 1.34
CA ARG A 119 14.11 12.75 1.76
C ARG A 119 14.05 11.91 3.04
N ALA A 120 14.62 12.48 4.09
CA ALA A 120 14.66 11.90 5.42
C ALA A 120 13.31 12.03 6.13
N VAL A 121 12.30 11.27 5.71
CA VAL A 121 11.16 10.78 6.52
C VAL A 121 10.66 9.57 5.70
N GLN A 122 10.96 8.31 6.03
CA GLN A 122 10.33 7.55 7.10
C GLN A 122 11.31 6.43 7.51
N ARG A 123 12.17 6.71 8.49
CA ARG A 123 12.71 5.63 9.33
C ARG A 123 11.56 5.05 10.15
N SER A 124 11.63 3.74 10.34
CA SER A 124 10.94 2.96 11.37
C SER A 124 9.42 2.93 11.34
N LEU A 125 8.82 2.00 10.58
CA LEU A 125 7.50 1.43 10.94
C LEU A 125 7.27 -0.04 10.56
N TRP A 126 8.19 -0.72 9.84
CA TRP A 126 7.96 -2.12 9.43
C TRP A 126 8.74 -3.17 10.23
N THR A 127 9.71 -2.79 11.07
CA THR A 127 10.44 -3.72 11.95
C THR A 127 9.59 -4.28 13.11
N TRP A 128 8.39 -3.73 13.36
CA TRP A 128 7.46 -4.28 14.37
C TRP A 128 6.31 -5.11 13.79
N ALA A 129 6.06 -5.05 12.48
CA ALA A 129 4.87 -5.68 11.90
C ALA A 129 5.09 -7.15 11.49
N PHE A 130 6.28 -7.54 11.04
CA PHE A 130 6.51 -8.89 10.48
C PHE A 130 7.94 -9.46 10.67
N GLY A 131 8.67 -9.01 11.69
CA GLY A 131 10.06 -9.42 11.94
C GLY A 131 10.25 -10.28 13.20
N LEU A 132 9.99 -11.58 13.06
CA LEU A 132 10.41 -12.72 13.88
C LEU A 132 10.50 -12.57 15.42
N GLY A 133 9.66 -13.39 16.07
CA GLY A 133 10.17 -14.17 17.20
C GLY A 133 11.44 -14.93 16.78
N ARG A 134 12.57 -14.53 17.37
CA ARG A 134 13.62 -15.38 17.93
C ARG A 134 14.74 -14.47 18.44
N GLN A 135 14.71 -14.14 19.74
CA GLN A 135 15.93 -13.89 20.52
C GLN A 135 15.72 -14.47 21.93
N HIS A 136 16.51 -15.52 22.21
CA HIS A 136 16.78 -16.23 23.47
C HIS A 136 15.63 -16.90 24.22
#